data_AF-A0A1V2A7G6-F1
#
_entry.id   AF-A0A1V2A7G6-F1
#
_cell.length_a   1.000
_cell.length_b   1.000
_cell.length_c   1.000
_cell.angle_alpha   90.00
_cell.angle_beta   90.00
_cell.angle_gamma   90.00
#
_symmetry.space_group_name_H-M   'P 1'
#
loop_
_entity.id
_entity.type
_entity.pdbx_description
1 polymer ?
#
loop_
_entity_poly.entity_id
_entity_poly.type
_entity_poly.pdbx_seq_one_letter_code
_entity_poly.pdbx_strand_id
1 'polypeptide(L)'
;MSDETEIFSDTAEILKQIQATSDLLDSALNQLIKPIEIQTTIDLVDSALNQFIKPIEILEEYDNIQRSIAETEEDLRVFKVEMVKMNYPPHTSLSIKQMRMIAQQCRSDRTVVEEYINEFMVRFYDSKRIQEMGVEWEERIFLQDRLPTLRNVIKAYNLGMYEVIPAVILGQSEGVLADGFGYRGQTSGIVNEIFLKNLLNRETSNFSFDDQIYKYYDTVVLVKFAHGRKIETDVSRHGFAHGGYKGPVSQEAALKSILLFDYISYRIEKIKEEQKEKANLEIKKVFERRQAKKVNNKRR
;
A
#
# COMPACT_ATOMS: atom_id res chain seq x y z
N MET A 1 71.56 10.81 84.56
CA MET A 1 71.26 10.30 83.21
C MET A 1 70.43 9.02 83.35
N SER A 2 69.20 9.13 83.84
CA SER A 2 68.35 7.96 84.11
C SER A 2 66.85 8.24 84.06
N ASP A 3 66.40 9.31 83.39
CA ASP A 3 64.95 9.66 83.31
C ASP A 3 64.41 9.81 81.88
N GLU A 4 65.25 9.76 80.83
CA GLU A 4 64.76 9.83 79.45
C GLU A 4 64.45 8.44 78.86
N THR A 5 65.08 7.36 79.35
CA THR A 5 64.85 6.00 78.83
C THR A 5 63.55 5.35 79.31
N GLU A 6 62.96 5.81 80.42
CA GLU A 6 61.71 5.25 80.97
C GLU A 6 60.47 5.81 80.23
N ILE A 7 60.53 7.08 79.78
CA ILE A 7 59.44 7.75 79.04
C ILE A 7 59.31 7.22 77.60
N PHE A 8 60.42 6.81 76.96
CA PHE A 8 60.39 6.19 75.63
C PHE A 8 59.88 4.73 75.64
N SER A 9 59.99 4.04 76.77
CA SER A 9 59.45 2.68 76.96
C SER A 9 57.92 2.69 77.04
N ASP A 10 57.37 3.57 77.89
CA ASP A 10 55.92 3.67 78.10
C ASP A 10 55.17 4.17 76.86
N THR A 11 55.78 5.08 76.10
CA THR A 11 55.19 5.59 74.84
C THR A 11 55.16 4.52 73.74
N ALA A 12 56.17 3.64 73.68
CA ALA A 12 56.19 2.51 72.75
C ALA A 12 55.14 1.44 73.12
N GLU A 13 54.91 1.21 74.41
CA GLU A 13 53.91 0.26 74.89
C GLU A 13 52.48 0.76 74.65
N ILE A 14 52.23 2.06 74.84
CA ILE A 14 50.95 2.71 74.50
C ILE A 14 50.68 2.63 72.99
N LEU A 15 51.68 2.89 72.14
CA LEU A 15 51.51 2.76 70.68
C LEU A 15 51.19 1.32 70.25
N LYS A 16 51.79 0.33 70.93
CA LYS A 16 51.54 -1.09 70.65
C LYS A 16 50.13 -1.50 71.05
N GLN A 17 49.61 -0.96 72.14
CA GLN A 17 48.21 -1.18 72.57
C GLN A 17 47.22 -0.50 71.62
N ILE A 18 47.51 0.71 71.15
CA ILE A 18 46.68 1.42 70.15
C ILE A 18 46.63 0.62 68.84
N GLN A 19 47.77 0.12 68.36
CA GLN A 19 47.83 -0.69 67.15
C GLN A 19 47.02 -1.99 67.30
N ALA A 20 47.18 -2.71 68.41
CA ALA A 20 46.42 -3.93 68.67
C ALA A 20 44.91 -3.68 68.76
N THR A 21 44.51 -2.51 69.29
CA THR A 21 43.09 -2.12 69.36
C THR A 21 42.54 -1.78 67.97
N SER A 22 43.34 -1.12 67.11
CA SER A 22 43.00 -0.86 65.71
C SER A 22 42.82 -2.16 64.92
N ASP A 23 43.75 -3.10 65.06
CA ASP A 23 43.71 -4.38 64.34
C ASP A 23 42.50 -5.24 64.76
N LEU A 24 42.11 -5.18 66.04
CA LEU A 24 40.89 -5.82 66.55
C LEU A 24 39.62 -5.15 66.03
N LEU A 25 39.60 -3.82 65.92
CA LEU A 25 38.50 -3.05 65.35
C LEU A 25 38.32 -3.37 63.86
N ASP A 26 39.41 -3.45 63.11
CA ASP A 26 39.42 -3.83 61.70
C ASP A 26 38.98 -5.29 61.51
N SER A 27 39.39 -6.20 62.39
CA SER A 27 38.91 -7.59 62.37
C SER A 27 37.41 -7.69 62.68
N ALA A 28 36.93 -6.95 63.68
CA ALA A 28 35.51 -6.91 64.05
C ALA A 28 34.65 -6.27 62.95
N LEU A 29 35.14 -5.19 62.32
CA LEU A 29 34.53 -4.59 61.14
C LEU A 29 34.47 -5.58 59.98
N ASN A 30 35.55 -6.32 59.70
CA ASN A 30 35.56 -7.34 58.66
C ASN A 30 34.71 -8.59 58.98
N GLN A 31 34.41 -8.86 60.25
CA GLN A 31 33.47 -9.92 60.67
C GLN A 31 32.01 -9.47 60.66
N LEU A 32 31.73 -8.20 60.99
CA LEU A 32 30.42 -7.55 60.84
C LEU A 32 30.07 -7.32 59.37
N ILE A 33 31.10 -7.00 58.56
CA ILE A 33 31.10 -7.08 57.10
C ILE A 33 31.50 -8.50 56.70
N LYS A 34 30.87 -9.52 57.28
CA LYS A 34 30.55 -10.66 56.42
C LYS A 34 29.81 -10.05 55.23
N PRO A 35 30.14 -10.39 53.98
CA PRO A 35 29.27 -10.06 52.88
C PRO A 35 27.98 -10.84 53.17
N ILE A 36 27.05 -10.21 53.90
CA ILE A 36 25.63 -10.41 53.67
C ILE A 36 25.56 -10.39 52.16
N GLU A 37 24.95 -11.42 51.61
CA GLU A 37 24.84 -11.83 50.21
C GLU A 37 24.26 -10.70 49.34
N ILE A 38 24.79 -9.47 49.41
CA ILE A 38 24.30 -8.24 48.83
C ILE A 38 24.58 -8.33 47.35
N GLN A 39 25.75 -8.82 46.93
CA GLN A 39 26.00 -9.09 45.51
C GLN A 39 25.07 -10.18 44.99
N THR A 40 24.88 -11.29 45.71
CA THR A 40 23.95 -12.35 45.30
C THR A 40 22.49 -11.88 45.30
N THR A 41 22.11 -11.01 46.22
CA THR A 41 20.77 -10.41 46.31
C THR A 41 20.56 -9.36 45.22
N ILE A 42 21.58 -8.55 44.90
CA ILE A 42 21.58 -7.64 43.74
C ILE A 42 21.50 -8.45 42.45
N ASP A 43 22.29 -9.51 42.29
CA ASP A 43 22.26 -10.37 41.12
C ASP A 43 20.91 -11.10 40.98
N LEU A 44 20.29 -11.53 42.09
CA LEU A 44 18.95 -12.13 42.11
C LEU A 44 17.85 -11.09 41.83
N VAL A 45 17.97 -9.88 42.36
CA VAL A 45 17.05 -8.77 42.09
C VAL A 45 17.19 -8.32 40.64
N ASP A 46 18.40 -8.17 40.11
CA ASP A 46 18.66 -7.86 38.71
C ASP A 46 18.21 -9.00 37.81
N SER A 47 18.39 -10.26 38.19
CA SER A 47 17.89 -11.42 37.44
C SER A 47 16.37 -11.45 37.43
N ALA A 48 15.71 -11.24 38.57
CA ALA A 48 14.26 -11.16 38.68
C ALA A 48 13.71 -9.95 37.92
N LEU A 49 14.29 -8.76 38.11
CA LEU A 49 13.93 -7.55 37.37
C LEU A 49 14.10 -7.75 35.87
N ASN A 50 15.20 -8.33 35.40
CA ASN A 50 15.38 -8.64 33.97
C ASN A 50 14.42 -9.73 33.48
N GLN A 51 14.00 -10.66 34.34
CA GLN A 51 13.04 -11.71 34.00
C GLN A 51 11.59 -11.21 33.97
N PHE A 52 11.25 -10.14 34.71
CA PHE A 52 9.90 -9.57 34.75
C PHE A 52 9.74 -8.30 33.91
N ILE A 53 10.74 -7.41 33.87
CA ILE A 53 10.71 -6.14 33.13
C ILE A 53 10.88 -6.37 31.63
N LYS A 54 11.84 -7.20 31.18
CA LYS A 54 12.00 -7.46 29.74
C LYS A 54 10.72 -8.03 29.11
N PRO A 55 10.01 -9.00 29.72
CA PRO A 55 8.74 -9.45 29.16
C PRO A 55 7.66 -8.37 29.16
N ILE A 56 7.60 -7.48 30.17
CA ILE A 56 6.63 -6.37 30.20
C ILE A 56 6.93 -5.35 29.10
N GLU A 57 8.19 -4.94 28.93
CA GLU A 57 8.61 -4.04 27.85
C GLU A 57 8.35 -4.67 26.46
N ILE A 58 8.62 -5.96 26.30
CA ILE A 58 8.30 -6.71 25.06
C ILE A 58 6.79 -6.77 24.82
N LEU A 59 5.97 -6.90 25.87
CA LEU A 59 4.50 -6.90 25.76
C LEU A 59 3.96 -5.51 25.39
N GLU A 60 4.51 -4.44 25.95
CA GLU A 60 4.15 -3.07 25.58
C GLU A 60 4.57 -2.74 24.14
N GLU A 61 5.76 -3.17 23.71
CA GLU A 61 6.20 -3.07 22.32
C GLU A 61 5.30 -3.88 21.38
N TYR A 62 4.89 -5.09 21.79
CA TYR A 62 3.96 -5.93 21.04
C TYR A 62 2.59 -5.27 20.87
N ASP A 63 2.00 -4.73 21.94
CA ASP A 63 0.73 -4.00 21.90
C ASP A 63 0.82 -2.75 21.02
N ASN A 64 1.95 -2.03 21.06
CA ASN A 64 2.20 -0.88 20.20
C ASN A 64 2.31 -1.28 18.73
N ILE A 65 2.97 -2.40 18.42
CA ILE A 65 3.03 -2.96 17.06
C ILE A 65 1.64 -3.37 16.59
N GLN A 66 0.86 -4.09 17.42
CA GLN A 66 -0.50 -4.49 17.08
C GLN A 66 -1.38 -3.27 16.79
N ARG A 67 -1.31 -2.22 17.62
CA ARG A 67 -2.05 -0.97 17.41
C ARG A 67 -1.65 -0.30 16.10
N SER A 68 -0.34 -0.20 15.82
CA SER A 68 0.16 0.38 14.57
C SER A 68 -0.26 -0.41 13.32
N ILE A 69 -0.34 -1.75 13.42
CA ILE A 69 -0.87 -2.60 12.35
C ILE A 69 -2.36 -2.30 12.13
N ALA A 70 -3.16 -2.31 13.19
CA ALA A 70 -4.60 -2.04 13.10
C ALA A 70 -4.90 -0.64 12.52
N GLU A 71 -4.16 0.38 12.95
CA GLU A 71 -4.25 1.73 12.39
C GLU A 71 -3.88 1.77 10.90
N THR A 72 -2.83 1.04 10.51
CA THR A 72 -2.41 0.95 9.11
C THR A 72 -3.48 0.27 8.25
N GLU A 73 -4.06 -0.83 8.73
CA GLU A 73 -5.14 -1.52 8.01
C GLU A 73 -6.37 -0.63 7.83
N GLU A 74 -6.75 0.11 8.88
CA GLU A 74 -7.85 1.05 8.84
C GLU A 74 -7.57 2.22 7.88
N ASP A 75 -6.35 2.78 7.88
CA ASP A 75 -5.92 3.80 6.93
C ASP A 75 -5.97 3.28 5.48
N LEU A 76 -5.50 2.06 5.23
CA LEU A 76 -5.56 1.44 3.89
C LEU A 76 -7.01 1.22 3.43
N ARG A 77 -7.91 0.85 4.35
CA ARG A 77 -9.34 0.71 4.07
C ARG A 77 -9.96 2.06 3.69
N VAL A 78 -9.66 3.13 4.43
CA VAL A 78 -10.10 4.50 4.11
C VAL A 78 -9.56 4.93 2.75
N PHE A 79 -8.25 4.79 2.52
CA PHE A 79 -7.62 5.13 1.24
C PHE A 79 -8.36 4.49 0.06
N LYS A 80 -8.61 3.17 0.11
CA LYS A 80 -9.32 2.43 -0.94
C LYS A 80 -10.70 3.01 -1.27
N VAL A 81 -11.46 3.35 -0.23
CA VAL A 81 -12.81 3.90 -0.38
C VAL A 81 -12.77 5.30 -0.97
N GLU A 82 -11.87 6.15 -0.48
CA GLU A 82 -11.79 7.55 -0.90
C GLU A 82 -11.24 7.69 -2.32
N MET A 83 -10.27 6.87 -2.74
CA MET A 83 -9.77 6.90 -4.12
C MET A 83 -10.89 6.65 -5.13
N VAL A 84 -11.76 5.66 -4.88
CA VAL A 84 -12.91 5.40 -5.77
C VAL A 84 -13.89 6.57 -5.77
N LYS A 85 -14.15 7.17 -4.60
CA LYS A 85 -15.06 8.34 -4.49
C LYS A 85 -14.53 9.57 -5.22
N MET A 86 -13.22 9.77 -5.26
CA MET A 86 -12.53 10.84 -5.99
C MET A 86 -12.29 10.49 -7.46
N ASN A 87 -12.89 9.41 -7.97
CA ASN A 87 -12.70 8.92 -9.33
C ASN A 87 -11.21 8.72 -9.69
N TYR A 88 -10.40 8.21 -8.77
CA TYR A 88 -9.04 7.77 -9.05
C TYR A 88 -8.92 6.25 -8.98
N PRO A 89 -8.29 5.59 -9.96
CA PRO A 89 -7.94 4.19 -9.82
C PRO A 89 -6.82 4.05 -8.77
N PRO A 90 -7.02 3.32 -7.67
CA PRO A 90 -5.95 3.07 -6.70
C PRO A 90 -4.82 2.25 -7.34
N HIS A 91 -3.58 2.60 -7.03
CA HIS A 91 -2.40 2.06 -7.71
C HIS A 91 -1.36 1.52 -6.72
N THR A 92 -0.70 0.41 -7.08
CA THR A 92 0.26 -0.30 -6.21
C THR A 92 1.61 0.38 -6.09
N SER A 93 1.91 1.36 -6.95
CA SER A 93 3.18 2.10 -6.91
C SER A 93 3.25 3.17 -5.80
N LEU A 94 2.15 3.42 -5.10
CA LEU A 94 2.13 4.24 -3.89
C LEU A 94 2.64 3.39 -2.72
N SER A 95 3.50 3.98 -1.87
CA SER A 95 3.93 3.32 -0.63
C SER A 95 2.80 3.33 0.42
N ILE A 96 2.83 2.38 1.37
CA ILE A 96 1.90 2.35 2.51
C ILE A 96 1.91 3.71 3.23
N LYS A 97 3.09 4.31 3.44
CA LYS A 97 3.22 5.64 4.05
C LYS A 97 2.39 6.69 3.30
N GLN A 98 2.49 6.73 1.97
CA GLN A 98 1.73 7.69 1.16
C GLN A 98 0.23 7.41 1.20
N MET A 99 -0.18 6.14 1.13
CA MET A 99 -1.59 5.76 1.26
C MET A 99 -2.17 6.21 2.61
N ARG A 100 -1.43 6.01 3.70
CA ARG A 100 -1.82 6.48 5.04
C ARG A 100 -1.95 8.00 5.12
N MET A 101 -0.99 8.74 4.56
CA MET A 101 -1.05 10.20 4.51
C MET A 101 -2.31 10.68 3.78
N ILE A 102 -2.65 10.07 2.64
CA ILE A 102 -3.87 10.38 1.89
C ILE A 102 -5.11 10.08 2.75
N ALA A 103 -5.17 8.90 3.37
CA ALA A 103 -6.30 8.50 4.21
C ALA A 103 -6.52 9.45 5.40
N GLN A 104 -5.44 9.88 6.05
CA GLN A 104 -5.50 10.83 7.16
C GLN A 104 -5.99 12.20 6.71
N GLN A 105 -5.53 12.69 5.55
CA GLN A 105 -6.01 13.93 4.97
C GLN A 105 -7.50 13.85 4.62
N CYS A 106 -7.97 12.72 4.08
CA CYS A 106 -9.39 12.53 3.77
C CYS A 106 -10.32 12.64 4.98
N ARG A 107 -9.80 12.46 6.20
CA ARG A 107 -10.58 12.59 7.45
C ARG A 107 -10.75 14.06 7.89
N SER A 108 -9.94 15.01 7.39
CA SER A 108 -9.85 16.37 7.96
C SER A 108 -10.70 17.46 7.29
N ASP A 109 -11.10 17.36 6.02
CA ASP A 109 -12.22 18.11 5.36
C ASP A 109 -12.32 17.69 3.88
N ARG A 110 -13.47 17.22 3.40
CA ARG A 110 -13.59 16.51 2.12
C ARG A 110 -13.37 17.37 0.86
N THR A 111 -13.70 18.66 0.88
CA THR A 111 -13.62 19.50 -0.34
C THR A 111 -12.20 19.99 -0.61
N VAL A 112 -11.46 20.32 0.45
CA VAL A 112 -10.03 20.68 0.39
C VAL A 112 -9.16 19.46 0.06
N VAL A 113 -9.64 18.26 0.36
CA VAL A 113 -8.94 17.00 0.10
C VAL A 113 -8.82 16.69 -1.39
N GLU A 114 -9.88 16.87 -2.19
CA GLU A 114 -9.84 16.42 -3.59
C GLU A 114 -8.77 17.17 -4.41
N GLU A 115 -8.73 18.51 -4.32
CA GLU A 115 -7.71 19.31 -5.01
C GLU A 115 -6.29 18.96 -4.53
N TYR A 116 -6.10 18.79 -3.22
CA TYR A 116 -4.81 18.40 -2.64
C TYR A 116 -4.36 17.02 -3.14
N ILE A 117 -5.27 16.06 -3.20
CA ILE A 117 -4.97 14.71 -3.69
C ILE A 117 -4.67 14.73 -5.17
N ASN A 118 -5.43 15.49 -5.97
CA ASN A 118 -5.19 15.63 -7.40
C ASN A 118 -3.80 16.22 -7.66
N GLU A 119 -3.45 17.29 -6.95
CA GLU A 119 -2.12 17.91 -7.03
C GLU A 119 -1.02 16.94 -6.60
N PHE A 120 -1.21 16.23 -5.49
CA PHE A 120 -0.27 15.21 -5.02
C PHE A 120 -0.06 14.12 -6.08
N MET A 121 -1.15 13.61 -6.67
CA MET A 121 -1.09 12.54 -7.67
C MET A 121 -0.38 13.00 -8.94
N VAL A 122 -0.70 14.20 -9.45
CA VAL A 122 -0.05 14.76 -10.64
C VAL A 122 1.44 15.02 -10.39
N ARG A 123 1.82 15.52 -9.21
CA ARG A 123 3.24 15.73 -8.84
C ARG A 123 3.97 14.41 -8.64
N PHE A 124 3.32 13.41 -8.06
CA PHE A 124 3.92 12.10 -7.80
C PHE A 124 4.15 11.33 -9.10
N TYR A 125 3.16 11.33 -10.00
CA TYR A 125 3.26 10.75 -11.35
C TYR A 125 3.72 11.80 -12.36
N ASP A 126 4.91 12.35 -12.09
CA ASP A 126 5.58 13.26 -13.01
C ASP A 126 5.99 12.57 -14.32
N SER A 127 6.52 13.36 -15.26
CA SER A 127 6.97 12.85 -16.55
C SER A 127 8.03 11.74 -16.44
N LYS A 128 8.87 11.78 -15.40
CA LYS A 128 9.90 10.77 -15.18
C LYS A 128 9.24 9.44 -14.79
N ARG A 129 8.35 9.45 -13.80
CA ARG A 129 7.66 8.23 -13.35
C ARG A 129 6.74 7.66 -14.43
N ILE A 130 6.08 8.52 -15.21
CA ILE A 130 5.26 8.07 -16.35
C ILE A 130 6.14 7.43 -17.44
N GLN A 131 7.35 7.96 -17.66
CA GLN A 131 8.32 7.33 -18.56
C GLN A 131 8.80 5.97 -18.01
N GLU A 132 9.05 5.86 -16.70
CA GLU A 132 9.40 4.59 -16.03
C GLU A 132 8.31 3.54 -16.21
N MET A 133 7.03 3.90 -16.01
CA MET A 133 5.90 3.01 -16.31
C MET A 133 5.90 2.56 -17.78
N GLY A 134 6.22 3.48 -18.70
CA GLY A 134 6.38 3.16 -20.12
C GLY A 134 7.45 2.11 -20.37
N VAL A 135 8.59 2.18 -19.67
CA VAL A 135 9.67 1.18 -19.76
C VAL A 135 9.22 -0.16 -19.19
N GLU A 136 8.54 -0.18 -18.04
CA GLU A 136 7.98 -1.41 -17.46
C GLU A 136 7.01 -2.12 -18.42
N TRP A 137 6.24 -1.37 -19.23
CA TRP A 137 5.37 -1.96 -20.25
C TRP A 137 6.14 -2.65 -21.38
N GLU A 138 7.37 -2.19 -21.69
CA GLU A 138 8.21 -2.80 -22.72
C GLU A 138 8.72 -4.19 -22.32
N GLU A 139 8.80 -4.46 -21.01
CA GLU A 139 9.22 -5.75 -20.47
C GLU A 139 8.10 -6.81 -20.55
N ARG A 140 6.84 -6.38 -20.74
CA ARG A 140 5.68 -7.29 -20.79
C ARG A 140 5.49 -7.86 -22.20
N ILE A 141 5.77 -9.16 -22.36
CA ILE A 141 5.73 -9.86 -23.66
C ILE A 141 4.37 -9.73 -24.37
N PHE A 142 3.26 -9.77 -23.64
CA PHE A 142 1.92 -9.69 -24.25
C PHE A 142 1.56 -8.26 -24.74
N LEU A 143 2.38 -7.25 -24.45
CA LEU A 143 2.18 -5.87 -24.92
C LEU A 143 2.98 -5.52 -26.17
N GLN A 144 3.85 -6.40 -26.69
CA GLN A 144 4.80 -6.08 -27.76
C GLN A 144 4.13 -5.47 -29.00
N ASP A 145 3.02 -6.08 -29.46
CA ASP A 145 2.27 -5.60 -30.63
C ASP A 145 1.59 -4.23 -30.40
N ARG A 146 1.46 -3.82 -29.13
CA ARG A 146 0.82 -2.57 -28.71
C ARG A 146 1.84 -1.47 -28.39
N LEU A 147 3.12 -1.79 -28.24
CA LEU A 147 4.17 -0.84 -27.84
C LEU A 147 4.24 0.43 -28.71
N PRO A 148 4.08 0.39 -30.05
CA PRO A 148 4.07 1.63 -30.83
C PRO A 148 2.99 2.62 -30.36
N THR A 149 1.80 2.12 -30.03
CA THR A 149 0.70 2.93 -29.50
C THR A 149 0.97 3.37 -28.07
N LEU A 150 1.45 2.47 -27.20
CA LEU A 150 1.72 2.77 -25.80
C LEU A 150 2.84 3.80 -25.63
N ARG A 151 3.93 3.70 -26.41
CA ARG A 151 4.99 4.70 -26.46
C ARG A 151 4.46 6.08 -26.88
N ASN A 152 3.51 6.13 -27.82
CA ASN A 152 2.88 7.38 -28.22
C ASN A 152 1.98 7.96 -27.12
N VAL A 153 1.34 7.13 -26.29
CA VAL A 153 0.60 7.60 -25.11
C VAL A 153 1.52 8.28 -24.10
N ILE A 154 2.68 7.66 -23.80
CA ILE A 154 3.67 8.25 -22.88
C ILE A 154 4.23 9.57 -23.44
N LYS A 155 4.57 9.61 -24.74
CA LYS A 155 5.00 10.83 -25.42
C LYS A 155 3.93 11.92 -25.38
N ALA A 156 2.67 11.57 -25.66
CA ALA A 156 1.56 12.50 -25.62
C ALA A 156 1.39 13.10 -24.22
N TYR A 157 1.51 12.30 -23.16
CA TYR A 157 1.41 12.79 -21.79
C TYR A 157 2.52 13.82 -21.48
N ASN A 158 3.76 13.50 -21.85
CA ASN A 158 4.91 14.37 -21.62
C ASN A 158 4.90 15.65 -22.47
N LEU A 159 4.20 15.64 -23.61
CA LEU A 159 4.00 16.81 -24.47
C LEU A 159 2.74 17.62 -24.10
N GLY A 160 2.00 17.22 -23.06
CA GLY A 160 0.76 17.90 -22.65
C GLY A 160 -0.43 17.64 -23.57
N MET A 161 -0.36 16.62 -24.44
CA MET A 161 -1.43 16.24 -25.36
C MET A 161 -2.44 15.31 -24.65
N TYR A 162 -3.07 15.80 -23.58
CA TYR A 162 -3.91 14.99 -22.70
C TYR A 162 -5.20 14.51 -23.35
N GLU A 163 -5.72 15.25 -24.32
CA GLU A 163 -7.00 15.01 -24.98
C GLU A 163 -7.07 13.69 -25.74
N VAL A 164 -5.93 13.23 -26.29
CA VAL A 164 -5.89 12.00 -27.08
C VAL A 164 -5.73 10.75 -26.22
N ILE A 165 -5.25 10.90 -24.99
CA ILE A 165 -4.79 9.77 -24.17
C ILE A 165 -5.95 8.87 -23.73
N PRO A 166 -7.01 9.38 -23.08
CA PRO A 166 -8.09 8.51 -22.61
C PRO A 166 -8.74 7.69 -23.73
N ALA A 167 -8.99 8.31 -24.88
CA ALA A 167 -9.59 7.63 -26.03
C ALA A 167 -8.73 6.45 -26.52
N VAL A 168 -7.40 6.65 -26.59
CA VAL A 168 -6.46 5.62 -27.04
C VAL A 168 -6.30 4.54 -25.98
N ILE A 169 -5.94 4.90 -24.75
CA ILE A 169 -5.49 3.96 -23.73
C ILE A 169 -6.65 3.11 -23.15
N LEU A 170 -7.86 3.68 -23.04
CA LEU A 170 -9.04 2.92 -22.64
C LEU A 170 -9.43 1.89 -23.71
N GLY A 171 -9.30 2.23 -25.00
CA GLY A 171 -9.47 1.28 -26.09
C GLY A 171 -8.42 0.17 -26.08
N GLN A 172 -7.15 0.51 -25.84
CA GLN A 172 -6.08 -0.48 -25.68
C GLN A 172 -6.32 -1.39 -24.46
N SER A 173 -6.90 -0.87 -23.37
CA SER A 173 -7.26 -1.66 -22.19
C SER A 173 -8.24 -2.79 -22.54
N GLU A 174 -9.26 -2.52 -23.36
CA GLU A 174 -10.20 -3.55 -23.84
C GLU A 174 -9.51 -4.61 -24.71
N GLY A 175 -8.57 -4.17 -25.57
CA GLY A 175 -7.76 -5.07 -26.39
C GLY A 175 -6.87 -5.98 -25.55
N VAL A 176 -6.19 -5.42 -24.54
CA VAL A 176 -5.36 -6.17 -23.59
C VAL A 176 -6.17 -7.19 -22.81
N LEU A 177 -7.40 -6.85 -22.38
CA LEU A 177 -8.29 -7.83 -21.76
C LEU A 177 -8.60 -8.98 -22.72
N ALA A 178 -9.01 -8.69 -23.96
CA ALA A 178 -9.34 -9.73 -24.93
C ALA A 178 -8.14 -10.66 -25.21
N ASP A 179 -6.95 -10.08 -25.43
CA ASP A 179 -5.73 -10.84 -25.69
C ASP A 179 -5.31 -11.68 -24.49
N GLY A 180 -5.33 -11.11 -23.29
CA GLY A 180 -4.96 -11.81 -22.05
C GLY A 180 -5.85 -13.00 -21.73
N PHE A 181 -7.14 -12.92 -22.09
CA PHE A 181 -8.09 -14.04 -21.98
C PHE A 181 -8.09 -14.99 -23.20
N GLY A 182 -7.25 -14.73 -24.21
CA GLY A 182 -7.16 -15.53 -25.44
C GLY A 182 -8.43 -15.47 -26.30
N TYR A 183 -9.25 -14.43 -26.15
CA TYR A 183 -10.55 -14.34 -26.79
C TYR A 183 -10.44 -13.77 -28.21
N ARG A 184 -10.98 -14.49 -29.20
CA ARG A 184 -10.91 -14.13 -30.64
C ARG A 184 -12.26 -13.68 -31.24
N GLY A 185 -13.25 -13.39 -30.40
CA GLY A 185 -14.58 -12.95 -30.85
C GLY A 185 -14.78 -11.44 -30.80
N GLN A 186 -15.99 -10.99 -31.13
CA GLN A 186 -16.37 -9.58 -31.00
C GLN A 186 -16.48 -9.19 -29.53
N THR A 187 -15.70 -8.20 -29.10
CA THR A 187 -15.81 -7.62 -27.76
C THR A 187 -17.06 -6.75 -27.66
N SER A 188 -17.68 -6.77 -26.49
CA SER A 188 -18.83 -5.94 -26.14
C SER A 188 -18.75 -5.60 -24.66
N GLY A 189 -19.55 -4.63 -24.19
CA GLY A 189 -19.54 -4.26 -22.76
C GLY A 189 -19.70 -5.45 -21.82
N ILE A 190 -20.55 -6.43 -22.16
CA ILE A 190 -20.76 -7.64 -21.35
C ILE A 190 -19.55 -8.58 -21.39
N VAL A 191 -18.86 -8.68 -22.54
CA VAL A 191 -17.64 -9.49 -22.63
C VAL A 191 -16.54 -8.86 -21.77
N ASN A 192 -16.38 -7.53 -21.83
CA ASN A 192 -15.41 -6.80 -21.02
C ASN A 192 -15.73 -6.91 -19.51
N GLU A 193 -17.02 -6.85 -19.15
CA GLU A 193 -17.47 -7.07 -17.77
C GLU A 193 -17.10 -8.47 -17.26
N ILE A 194 -17.28 -9.51 -18.08
CA ILE A 194 -16.89 -10.88 -17.74
C ILE A 194 -15.37 -10.99 -17.57
N PHE A 195 -14.58 -10.38 -18.46
CA PHE A 195 -13.11 -10.36 -18.31
C PHE A 195 -12.70 -9.71 -17.00
N LEU A 196 -13.20 -8.50 -16.71
CA LEU A 196 -12.85 -7.78 -15.48
C LEU A 196 -13.27 -8.54 -14.22
N LYS A 197 -14.46 -9.13 -14.22
CA LYS A 197 -14.94 -9.95 -13.10
C LYS A 197 -14.06 -11.17 -12.84
N ASN A 198 -13.52 -11.80 -13.89
CA ASN A 198 -12.66 -12.96 -13.76
C ASN A 198 -11.19 -12.59 -13.51
N LEU A 199 -10.75 -11.40 -13.95
CA LEU A 199 -9.39 -10.90 -13.75
C LEU A 199 -9.14 -10.40 -12.32
N LEU A 200 -10.10 -9.63 -11.81
CA LEU A 200 -10.00 -8.92 -10.55
C LEU A 200 -10.60 -9.79 -9.44
N ASN A 201 -9.75 -10.32 -8.56
CA ASN A 201 -10.21 -11.14 -7.44
C ASN A 201 -10.80 -10.23 -6.37
N ARG A 202 -12.13 -10.29 -6.22
CA ARG A 202 -12.86 -9.45 -5.26
C ARG A 202 -12.73 -9.90 -3.80
N GLU A 203 -11.91 -10.91 -3.52
CA GLU A 203 -11.56 -11.26 -2.15
C GLU A 203 -10.86 -10.09 -1.45
N THR A 204 -11.30 -9.81 -0.23
CA THR A 204 -10.90 -8.66 0.57
C THR A 204 -9.53 -8.89 1.20
N SER A 205 -8.47 -8.79 0.40
CA SER A 205 -7.13 -8.56 0.93
C SER A 205 -6.90 -7.07 1.13
N ASN A 206 -6.37 -6.68 2.29
CA ASN A 206 -5.97 -5.30 2.57
C ASN A 206 -4.93 -4.75 1.59
N PHE A 207 -4.21 -5.63 0.86
CA PHE A 207 -3.18 -5.24 -0.10
C PHE A 207 -3.61 -5.33 -1.57
N SER A 208 -4.80 -5.84 -1.88
CA SER A 208 -5.34 -5.85 -3.24
C SER A 208 -6.25 -4.64 -3.49
N PHE A 209 -6.22 -4.12 -4.71
CA PHE A 209 -7.11 -3.05 -5.19
C PHE A 209 -8.16 -3.54 -6.19
N ASP A 210 -8.27 -4.85 -6.39
CA ASP A 210 -9.12 -5.46 -7.41
C ASP A 210 -10.58 -5.02 -7.34
N ASP A 211 -11.19 -5.04 -6.16
CA ASP A 211 -12.57 -4.61 -5.97
C ASP A 211 -12.75 -3.12 -6.26
N GLN A 212 -11.77 -2.29 -5.85
CA GLN A 212 -11.81 -0.85 -6.10
C GLN A 212 -11.63 -0.53 -7.59
N ILE A 213 -10.72 -1.22 -8.28
CA ILE A 213 -10.52 -1.08 -9.72
C ILE A 213 -11.74 -1.55 -10.49
N TYR A 214 -12.36 -2.65 -10.06
CA TYR A 214 -13.62 -3.11 -10.65
C TYR A 214 -14.73 -2.05 -10.50
N LYS A 215 -14.91 -1.52 -9.28
CA LYS A 215 -15.88 -0.45 -9.01
C LYS A 215 -15.60 0.82 -9.81
N TYR A 216 -14.34 1.24 -9.87
CA TYR A 216 -13.92 2.39 -10.67
C TYR A 216 -14.24 2.19 -12.15
N TYR A 217 -13.93 1.02 -12.71
CA TYR A 217 -14.23 0.72 -14.10
C TYR A 217 -15.74 0.76 -14.38
N ASP A 218 -16.55 0.13 -13.53
CA ASP A 218 -18.00 0.08 -13.69
C ASP A 218 -18.68 1.45 -13.53
N THR A 219 -18.29 2.19 -12.49
CA THR A 219 -18.95 3.45 -12.10
C THR A 219 -18.37 4.71 -12.73
N VAL A 220 -17.16 4.64 -13.31
CA VAL A 220 -16.50 5.80 -13.94
C VAL A 220 -16.32 5.57 -15.43
N VAL A 221 -15.66 4.48 -15.81
CA VAL A 221 -15.25 4.21 -17.20
C VAL A 221 -16.44 3.82 -18.07
N LEU A 222 -17.34 2.97 -17.57
CA LEU A 222 -18.50 2.47 -18.32
C LEU A 222 -19.74 3.37 -18.26
N VAL A 223 -19.65 4.53 -17.60
CA VAL A 223 -20.75 5.49 -17.52
C VAL A 223 -21.28 5.80 -18.91
N LYS A 224 -22.60 5.64 -19.06
CA LYS A 224 -23.32 6.01 -20.27
C LYS A 224 -23.56 7.52 -20.26
N PHE A 225 -23.51 8.12 -21.43
CA PHE A 225 -23.89 9.52 -21.60
C PHE A 225 -24.96 9.65 -22.68
N ALA A 226 -25.65 10.79 -22.67
CA ALA A 226 -26.52 11.21 -23.75
C ALA A 226 -25.93 12.47 -24.41
N HIS A 227 -25.98 12.56 -25.74
CA HIS A 227 -25.48 13.74 -26.43
C HIS A 227 -26.15 15.02 -25.94
N GLY A 228 -25.33 16.06 -25.72
CA GLY A 228 -25.79 17.35 -25.22
C GLY A 228 -25.99 17.42 -23.70
N ARG A 229 -25.81 16.32 -22.96
CA ARG A 229 -25.78 16.33 -21.49
C ARG A 229 -24.35 16.32 -20.96
N LYS A 230 -24.15 16.95 -19.81
CA LYS A 230 -22.88 16.90 -19.08
C LYS A 230 -22.60 15.44 -18.67
N ILE A 231 -21.37 14.99 -18.89
CA ILE A 231 -20.89 13.70 -18.36
C ILE A 231 -20.40 13.97 -16.94
N GLU A 232 -20.87 13.18 -15.98
CA GLU A 232 -20.58 13.39 -14.55
C GLU A 232 -19.17 12.96 -14.15
N THR A 233 -18.50 12.17 -15.01
CA THR A 233 -17.14 11.69 -14.82
C THR A 233 -16.20 12.32 -15.84
N ASP A 234 -14.93 12.42 -15.48
CA ASP A 234 -13.84 12.89 -16.32
C ASP A 234 -13.23 11.78 -17.19
N VAL A 235 -13.48 10.52 -16.82
CA VAL A 235 -12.97 9.32 -17.53
C VAL A 235 -14.11 8.39 -17.95
N SER A 236 -14.86 8.73 -19.00
CA SER A 236 -15.86 7.85 -19.64
C SER A 236 -15.36 7.32 -20.99
N ARG A 237 -15.23 5.99 -21.11
CA ARG A 237 -14.87 5.34 -22.38
C ARG A 237 -15.86 5.67 -23.48
N HIS A 238 -17.15 5.64 -23.19
CA HIS A 238 -18.19 6.00 -24.15
C HIS A 238 -18.09 7.48 -24.52
N GLY A 239 -17.90 8.36 -23.51
CA GLY A 239 -17.75 9.79 -23.72
C GLY A 239 -16.60 10.13 -24.66
N PHE A 240 -15.42 9.52 -24.48
CA PHE A 240 -14.28 9.75 -25.35
C PHE A 240 -14.47 9.14 -26.75
N ALA A 241 -14.89 7.88 -26.82
CA ALA A 241 -15.00 7.17 -28.10
C ALA A 241 -16.10 7.71 -29.03
N HIS A 242 -17.12 8.37 -28.47
CA HIS A 242 -18.28 8.85 -29.22
C HIS A 242 -18.44 10.38 -29.18
N GLY A 243 -17.39 11.13 -28.83
CA GLY A 243 -17.41 12.60 -28.86
C GLY A 243 -18.38 13.24 -27.87
N GLY A 244 -18.61 12.57 -26.74
CA GLY A 244 -19.41 13.09 -25.64
C GLY A 244 -18.71 14.21 -24.86
N TYR A 245 -17.39 14.15 -24.75
CA TYR A 245 -16.60 15.25 -24.19
C TYR A 245 -16.38 16.35 -25.22
N LYS A 246 -16.82 17.57 -24.89
CA LYS A 246 -16.66 18.77 -25.71
C LYS A 246 -15.87 19.79 -24.89
N GLY A 247 -14.55 19.81 -25.06
CA GLY A 247 -13.67 20.72 -24.31
C GLY A 247 -12.28 20.11 -24.07
N PRO A 248 -11.39 20.89 -23.44
CA PRO A 248 -10.07 20.40 -23.05
C PRO A 248 -10.20 19.28 -22.02
N VAL A 249 -9.29 18.31 -22.10
CA VAL A 249 -9.18 17.19 -21.16
C VAL A 249 -8.05 17.51 -20.21
N SER A 250 -8.29 17.33 -18.90
CA SER A 250 -7.27 17.62 -17.89
C SER A 250 -6.14 16.59 -17.91
N GLN A 251 -4.96 17.03 -17.45
CA GLN A 251 -3.84 16.13 -17.16
C GLN A 251 -4.25 14.98 -16.23
N GLU A 252 -5.10 15.30 -15.24
CA GLU A 252 -5.69 14.35 -14.30
C GLU A 252 -6.44 13.20 -15.01
N ALA A 253 -7.33 13.51 -15.95
CA ALA A 253 -8.10 12.50 -16.68
C ALA A 253 -7.19 11.58 -17.52
N ALA A 254 -6.15 12.15 -18.14
CA ALA A 254 -5.13 11.38 -18.85
C ALA A 254 -4.35 10.47 -17.89
N LEU A 255 -3.91 11.01 -16.74
CA LEU A 255 -3.19 10.25 -15.72
C LEU A 255 -4.03 9.09 -15.19
N LYS A 256 -5.29 9.34 -14.80
CA LYS A 256 -6.24 8.30 -14.35
C LYS A 256 -6.38 7.18 -15.37
N SER A 257 -6.44 7.53 -16.66
CA SER A 257 -6.55 6.55 -17.74
C SER A 257 -5.29 5.69 -17.89
N ILE A 258 -4.09 6.29 -17.73
CA ILE A 258 -2.81 5.58 -17.73
C ILE A 258 -2.69 4.64 -16.53
N LEU A 259 -3.01 5.12 -15.32
CA LEU A 259 -2.93 4.34 -14.08
C LEU A 259 -3.88 3.12 -14.12
N LEU A 260 -5.08 3.30 -14.68
CA LEU A 260 -6.01 2.19 -14.87
C LEU A 260 -5.43 1.13 -15.82
N PHE A 261 -4.87 1.56 -16.96
CA PHE A 261 -4.28 0.65 -17.92
C PHE A 261 -3.08 -0.11 -17.33
N ASP A 262 -2.22 0.58 -16.59
CA ASP A 262 -1.07 -0.08 -15.97
C ASP A 262 -1.52 -1.18 -15.00
N TYR A 263 -2.48 -0.87 -14.14
CA TYR A 263 -3.05 -1.84 -13.21
C TYR A 263 -3.67 -3.03 -13.94
N ILE A 264 -4.50 -2.80 -14.95
CA ILE A 264 -5.13 -3.89 -15.74
C ILE A 264 -4.06 -4.76 -16.39
N SER A 265 -3.07 -4.15 -17.02
CA SER A 265 -1.96 -4.85 -17.66
C SER A 265 -1.16 -5.68 -16.65
N TYR A 266 -0.89 -5.15 -15.46
CA TYR A 266 -0.20 -5.89 -14.39
C TYR A 266 -1.01 -7.10 -13.92
N ARG A 267 -2.35 -6.96 -13.84
CA ARG A 267 -3.22 -8.09 -13.49
C ARG A 267 -3.30 -9.13 -14.60
N ILE A 268 -3.26 -8.71 -15.86
CA ILE A 268 -3.27 -9.61 -17.01
C ILE A 268 -1.99 -10.43 -17.07
N GLU A 269 -0.83 -9.86 -16.76
CA GLU A 269 0.42 -10.61 -16.65
C GLU A 269 0.33 -11.77 -15.65
N LYS A 270 -0.47 -11.60 -14.61
CA LYS A 270 -0.65 -12.57 -13.50
C LYS A 270 -1.88 -13.46 -13.64
N ILE A 271 -2.57 -13.41 -14.79
CA ILE A 271 -3.79 -14.17 -14.99
C ILE A 271 -3.51 -15.67 -15.01
N LYS A 272 -4.34 -16.45 -14.32
CA LYS A 272 -4.28 -17.92 -14.30
C LYS A 272 -5.11 -18.52 -15.42
N GLU A 273 -4.71 -19.68 -15.93
CA GLU A 273 -5.48 -20.41 -16.95
C GLU A 273 -6.92 -20.71 -16.50
N GLU A 274 -7.14 -21.07 -15.24
CA GLU A 274 -8.48 -21.27 -14.67
C GLU A 274 -9.38 -20.04 -14.83
N GLN A 275 -8.83 -18.83 -14.68
CA GLN A 275 -9.58 -17.58 -14.88
C GLN A 275 -9.96 -17.41 -16.35
N LYS A 276 -9.05 -17.77 -17.28
CA LYS A 276 -9.29 -17.72 -18.72
C LYS A 276 -10.39 -18.68 -19.14
N GLU A 277 -10.31 -19.94 -18.71
CA GLU A 277 -11.28 -20.98 -19.01
C GLU A 277 -12.67 -20.61 -18.48
N LYS A 278 -12.74 -20.14 -17.22
CA LYS A 278 -13.99 -19.71 -16.61
C LYS A 278 -14.65 -18.57 -17.37
N ALA A 279 -13.89 -17.53 -17.73
CA ALA A 279 -14.41 -16.41 -18.50
C ALA A 279 -14.93 -16.85 -19.88
N ASN A 280 -14.18 -17.67 -20.60
CA ASN A 280 -14.59 -18.17 -21.92
C ASN A 280 -15.86 -19.02 -21.85
N LEU A 281 -16.01 -19.84 -20.80
CA LEU A 281 -17.23 -20.61 -20.56
C LEU A 281 -18.44 -19.71 -20.24
N GLU A 282 -18.25 -18.67 -19.42
CA GLU A 282 -19.29 -17.69 -19.10
C GLU A 282 -19.75 -16.95 -20.37
N ILE A 283 -18.80 -16.52 -21.20
CA ILE A 283 -19.08 -15.85 -22.48
C ILE A 283 -19.89 -16.76 -23.41
N LYS A 284 -19.49 -18.03 -23.56
CA LYS A 284 -20.20 -19.01 -24.38
C LYS A 284 -21.66 -19.16 -23.93
N LYS A 285 -21.89 -19.33 -22.63
CA LYS A 285 -23.24 -19.44 -22.04
C LYS A 285 -24.10 -18.20 -22.32
N VAL A 286 -23.52 -17.00 -22.25
CA VAL A 286 -24.23 -15.75 -22.55
C VAL A 286 -24.68 -15.70 -24.02
N PHE A 287 -23.80 -16.08 -24.95
CA PHE A 287 -24.14 -16.09 -26.36
C PHE A 287 -25.19 -17.14 -26.71
N GLU A 288 -25.09 -18.35 -26.17
CA GLU A 288 -26.10 -19.41 -26.34
C GLU A 288 -27.49 -18.96 -25.86
N ARG A 289 -27.58 -18.35 -24.67
CA ARG A 289 -28.84 -17.79 -24.14
C ARG A 289 -29.42 -16.70 -25.03
N ARG A 290 -28.58 -15.84 -25.61
CA ARG A 290 -29.03 -14.79 -26.54
C ARG A 290 -29.57 -15.36 -27.84
N GLN A 291 -28.92 -16.39 -28.39
CA GLN A 291 -29.40 -17.07 -29.59
C GLN A 291 -30.74 -17.77 -29.34
N ALA A 292 -30.88 -18.51 -28.23
CA ALA A 292 -32.13 -19.18 -27.86
C ALA A 292 -33.30 -18.20 -27.72
N LYS A 293 -33.09 -17.03 -27.10
CA LYS A 293 -34.12 -15.97 -27.01
C LYS A 293 -34.53 -15.42 -28.37
N LYS A 294 -33.58 -15.22 -29.30
CA LYS A 294 -33.88 -14.76 -30.66
C LYS A 294 -34.71 -15.77 -31.45
N VAL A 295 -34.46 -17.07 -31.29
CA VAL A 295 -35.26 -18.13 -31.94
C VAL A 295 -36.69 -18.17 -31.41
N ASN A 296 -36.87 -18.05 -30.09
CA ASN A 296 -38.21 -18.05 -29.49
C ASN A 296 -39.04 -16.82 -29.88
N ASN A 297 -38.41 -15.65 -30.00
CA ASN A 297 -39.11 -14.43 -30.44
C ASN A 297 -39.45 -14.41 -31.93
N LYS A 298 -38.82 -15.25 -32.77
CA LYS A 298 -39.17 -15.40 -34.18
C LYS A 298 -40.32 -16.40 -34.43
N ARG A 299 -40.68 -17.19 -33.41
CA ARG A 299 -41.76 -18.20 -33.47
C ARG A 299 -43.08 -17.70 -32.86
N ARG A 300 -43.09 -16.49 -32.32
CA ARG A 300 -44.28 -15.76 -31.87
C ARG A 300 -44.58 -14.67 -32.88
#